data_AF-A0A9E1ZHG1-F1
#
_entry.id   AF-A0A9E1ZHG1-F1
#
_cell.length_a   1.000
_cell.length_b   1.000
_cell.length_c   1.000
_cell.angle_alpha   90.00
_cell.angle_beta   90.00
_cell.angle_gamma   90.00
#
_symmetry.space_group_name_H-M   'P 1'
#
loop_
_entity.id
_entity.type
_entity.pdbx_description
1 polymer ?
#
loop_
_entity_poly.entity_id
_entity_poly.type
_entity_poly.pdbx_seq_one_letter_code
_entity_poly.pdbx_strand_id
1 'polypeptide(L)'
;MNRLNIERELLEGAIVREPVGDEKGYWVGAPGWCWDEADQAAYLTYRIRRPRGVEPDRGGESRIARTTDFKTFEDVWSVRKSQYDSASIEKSTLKRGPDGQWRYFTSYVAPEDGRWCTTVNRADTVQALDPDNTKRLFTATDLGLEGVKDPWLMEVDGVYYLFLSVAKSTSTTGDKSH
;
A
#
# COMPACT_ATOMS: atom_id res chain seq x y z
N MET A 1 8.92 28.19 22.25
CA MET A 1 8.41 27.34 21.16
C MET A 1 8.47 25.92 21.67
N ASN A 2 7.36 25.40 22.21
CA ASN A 2 7.30 24.03 22.72
C ASN A 2 7.48 23.10 21.52
N ARG A 3 8.64 22.46 21.39
CA ARG A 3 8.75 21.28 20.52
C ARG A 3 7.71 20.31 21.03
N LEU A 4 6.81 19.89 20.15
CA LEU A 4 5.72 18.96 20.47
C LEU A 4 6.27 17.83 21.35
N ASN A 5 5.58 17.52 22.46
CA ASN A 5 5.89 16.40 23.37
C ASN A 5 5.92 15.02 22.69
N ILE A 6 5.68 14.98 21.37
CA ILE A 6 5.77 13.84 20.45
C ILE A 6 7.04 13.02 20.64
N GLU A 7 8.20 13.62 20.95
CA GLU A 7 9.47 12.86 21.04
C GLU A 7 9.43 11.76 22.10
N ARG A 8 8.83 11.99 23.28
CA ARG A 8 8.79 10.98 24.35
C ARG A 8 7.76 9.89 24.07
N GLU A 9 6.58 10.26 23.59
CA GLU A 9 5.52 9.30 23.27
C GLU A 9 5.90 8.42 22.06
N LEU A 10 6.66 8.94 21.10
CA LEU A 10 7.22 8.13 20.01
C LEU A 10 8.25 7.11 20.49
N LEU A 11 8.99 7.40 21.57
CA LEU A 11 9.93 6.45 22.18
C LEU A 11 9.21 5.29 22.89
N GLU A 12 7.93 5.47 23.24
CA GLU A 12 7.07 4.46 23.87
C GLU A 12 6.20 3.68 22.84
N GLY A 13 6.51 3.83 21.55
CA GLY A 13 5.80 3.13 20.47
C GLY A 13 5.89 1.60 20.56
N ALA A 14 4.85 0.93 20.07
CA ALA A 14 4.81 -0.53 19.97
C ALA A 14 5.05 -0.99 18.51
N ILE A 15 5.81 -2.07 18.35
CA ILE A 15 5.96 -2.73 17.05
C ILE A 15 4.68 -3.51 16.75
N VAL A 16 4.00 -3.16 15.66
CA VAL A 16 2.79 -3.87 15.20
C VAL A 16 3.14 -5.10 14.36
N ARG A 17 4.21 -5.02 13.56
CA ARG A 17 4.68 -6.10 12.70
C ARG A 17 6.19 -6.12 12.63
N GLU A 18 6.76 -7.27 12.92
CA GLU A 18 8.18 -7.53 12.75
C GLU A 18 8.50 -7.90 11.29
N PRO A 19 9.70 -7.56 10.79
CA PRO A 19 10.24 -8.14 9.58
C PRO A 19 10.28 -9.68 9.63
N VAL A 20 10.17 -10.32 8.48
CA VAL A 20 10.27 -11.79 8.35
C VAL A 20 11.71 -12.32 8.43
N GLY A 21 12.67 -11.45 8.72
CA GLY A 21 14.09 -11.72 8.89
C GLY A 21 14.79 -10.48 9.46
N ASP A 22 15.92 -10.65 10.14
CA ASP A 22 16.64 -9.60 10.85
C ASP A 22 17.89 -9.07 10.10
N GLU A 23 18.14 -9.61 8.90
CA GLU A 23 19.29 -9.24 8.07
C GLU A 23 19.03 -8.00 7.20
N LYS A 24 20.10 -7.49 6.57
CA LYS A 24 20.03 -6.30 5.72
C LYS A 24 19.05 -6.49 4.56
N GLY A 25 18.04 -5.63 4.53
CA GLY A 25 17.08 -5.54 3.43
C GLY A 25 15.71 -6.14 3.74
N TYR A 26 15.58 -6.89 4.82
CA TYR A 26 14.29 -7.25 5.39
C TYR A 26 13.66 -6.03 6.07
N TRP A 27 12.38 -5.80 5.78
CA TRP A 27 11.56 -4.88 6.56
C TRP A 27 10.07 -5.14 6.37
N VAL A 28 9.26 -4.67 7.31
CA VAL A 28 7.81 -4.55 7.19
C VAL A 28 7.41 -3.09 7.42
N GLY A 29 6.55 -2.56 6.57
CA GLY A 29 6.22 -1.13 6.61
C GLY A 29 5.49 -0.62 5.39
N ALA A 30 5.79 0.63 5.03
CA ALA A 30 4.99 1.46 4.11
C ALA A 30 3.50 1.51 4.51
N PRO A 31 3.20 1.89 5.78
CA PRO A 31 1.87 1.76 6.32
C PRO A 31 0.86 2.69 5.65
N GLY A 32 -0.38 2.23 5.57
CA GLY A 32 -1.57 3.04 5.32
C GLY A 32 -2.58 2.76 6.43
N TRP A 33 -3.28 3.78 6.89
CA TRP A 33 -4.16 3.71 8.06
C TRP A 33 -5.56 4.18 7.69
N CYS A 34 -6.59 3.47 8.16
CA CYS A 34 -7.98 3.86 8.01
C CYS A 34 -8.75 3.50 9.29
N TRP A 35 -9.37 4.49 9.94
CA TRP A 35 -10.45 4.24 10.89
C TRP A 35 -11.77 4.09 10.13
N ASP A 36 -12.56 3.07 10.47
CA ASP A 36 -13.90 2.88 9.93
C ASP A 36 -14.94 2.95 11.04
N GLU A 37 -15.84 3.93 10.92
CA GLU A 37 -16.87 4.19 11.93
C GLU A 37 -17.94 3.09 11.98
N ALA A 38 -18.26 2.46 10.86
CA ALA A 38 -19.30 1.43 10.83
C ALA A 38 -18.81 0.12 11.48
N ASP A 39 -17.54 -0.23 11.31
CA ASP A 39 -16.93 -1.41 11.93
C ASP A 39 -16.41 -1.15 13.35
N GLN A 40 -16.33 0.13 13.77
CA GLN A 40 -15.65 0.57 14.99
C GLN A 40 -14.25 -0.07 15.10
N ALA A 41 -13.52 -0.03 13.97
CA ALA A 41 -12.24 -0.71 13.82
C ALA A 41 -11.27 0.13 12.99
N ALA A 42 -9.97 -0.04 13.26
CA ALA A 42 -8.92 0.46 12.39
C ALA A 42 -8.38 -0.65 11.49
N TYR A 43 -7.98 -0.25 10.28
CA TYR A 43 -7.33 -1.09 9.29
C TYR A 43 -5.96 -0.52 8.95
N LEU A 44 -4.95 -1.39 8.98
CA LEU A 44 -3.56 -1.10 8.68
C LEU A 44 -3.15 -1.88 7.42
N THR A 45 -2.92 -1.18 6.31
CA THR A 45 -2.24 -1.77 5.15
C THR A 45 -0.75 -1.72 5.37
N TYR A 46 -0.02 -2.78 5.02
CA TYR A 46 1.44 -2.77 5.03
C TYR A 46 2.00 -3.74 3.99
N ARG A 47 3.30 -3.66 3.73
CA ARG A 47 3.99 -4.60 2.85
C ARG A 47 5.18 -5.24 3.52
N ILE A 48 5.46 -6.47 3.09
CA ILE A 48 6.58 -7.27 3.55
C ILE A 48 7.64 -7.23 2.44
N ARG A 49 8.85 -6.81 2.80
CA ARG A 49 9.98 -6.78 1.87
C ARG A 49 11.09 -7.69 2.35
N ARG A 50 11.60 -8.48 1.42
CA ARG A 50 12.83 -9.29 1.53
C ARG A 50 13.94 -8.66 0.67
N PRO A 51 15.21 -8.99 0.91
CA PRO A 51 16.33 -8.63 0.03
C PRO A 51 16.14 -9.18 -1.40
N ARG A 52 16.87 -8.60 -2.37
CA ARG A 52 16.88 -9.13 -3.74
C ARG A 52 17.48 -10.54 -3.77
N GLY A 53 16.91 -11.42 -4.58
CA GLY A 53 17.36 -12.82 -4.73
C GLY A 53 16.91 -13.77 -3.62
N VAL A 54 16.11 -13.31 -2.64
CA VAL A 54 15.48 -14.17 -1.64
C VAL A 54 14.01 -14.33 -1.97
N GLU A 55 13.57 -15.54 -2.34
CA GLU A 55 12.18 -15.77 -2.71
C GLU A 55 11.22 -15.82 -1.49
N PRO A 56 10.04 -15.17 -1.57
CA PRO A 56 9.60 -14.30 -2.64
C PRO A 56 10.38 -12.97 -2.68
N ASP A 57 10.97 -12.63 -3.84
CA ASP A 57 11.81 -11.41 -4.00
C ASP A 57 11.01 -10.13 -3.66
N ARG A 58 11.71 -9.01 -3.45
CA ARG A 58 11.26 -7.70 -2.98
C ARG A 58 9.81 -7.33 -3.34
N GLY A 59 9.10 -6.78 -2.35
CA GLY A 59 7.69 -6.42 -2.50
C GLY A 59 6.82 -7.62 -2.88
N GLY A 60 7.12 -8.77 -2.27
CA GLY A 60 6.45 -10.03 -2.56
C GLY A 60 5.01 -10.09 -2.05
N GLU A 61 4.67 -9.28 -1.04
CA GLU A 61 3.40 -9.41 -0.32
C GLU A 61 2.94 -8.10 0.31
N SER A 62 1.63 -7.83 0.25
CA SER A 62 0.95 -6.80 1.02
C SER A 62 -0.19 -7.41 1.83
N ARG A 63 -0.49 -6.83 2.99
CA ARG A 63 -1.51 -7.29 3.92
C ARG A 63 -2.35 -6.14 4.45
N ILE A 64 -3.52 -6.49 4.95
CA ILE A 64 -4.40 -5.61 5.71
C ILE A 64 -4.62 -6.26 7.07
N ALA A 65 -4.19 -5.58 8.12
CA ALA A 65 -4.51 -5.94 9.49
C ALA A 65 -5.69 -5.12 10.02
N ARG A 66 -6.52 -5.71 10.86
CA ARG A 66 -7.64 -5.09 11.56
C ARG A 66 -7.35 -5.04 13.05
N THR A 67 -7.74 -3.96 13.72
CA THR A 67 -7.72 -3.83 15.18
C THR A 67 -8.96 -3.12 15.70
N THR A 68 -9.37 -3.44 16.92
CA THR A 68 -10.45 -2.75 17.66
C THR A 68 -9.97 -2.24 19.02
N ASP A 69 -8.78 -2.64 19.46
CA ASP A 69 -8.20 -2.32 20.78
C ASP A 69 -6.85 -1.58 20.66
N PHE A 70 -6.36 -1.37 19.43
CA PHE A 70 -5.05 -0.79 19.09
C PHE A 70 -3.84 -1.54 19.67
N LYS A 71 -4.05 -2.77 20.14
CA LYS A 71 -3.02 -3.63 20.72
C LYS A 71 -2.85 -4.91 19.91
N THR A 72 -3.97 -5.50 19.54
CA THR A 72 -4.05 -6.73 18.75
C THR A 72 -4.39 -6.36 17.32
N PHE A 73 -3.58 -6.83 16.38
CA PHE A 73 -3.76 -6.60 14.96
C PHE A 73 -3.88 -7.96 14.28
N GLU A 74 -5.05 -8.27 13.73
CA GLU A 74 -5.33 -9.52 13.01
C GLU A 74 -5.19 -9.29 11.51
N ASP A 75 -4.41 -10.12 10.81
CA ASP A 75 -4.34 -10.08 9.35
C ASP A 75 -5.63 -10.63 8.74
N VAL A 76 -6.47 -9.76 8.19
CA VAL A 76 -7.78 -10.13 7.62
C VAL A 76 -7.75 -10.32 6.10
N TRP A 77 -6.68 -9.85 5.45
CA TRP A 77 -6.49 -10.00 4.01
C TRP A 77 -5.01 -9.93 3.62
N SER A 78 -4.65 -10.61 2.53
CA SER A 78 -3.30 -10.57 1.96
C SER A 78 -3.31 -10.76 0.45
N VAL A 79 -2.29 -10.22 -0.21
CA VAL A 79 -2.02 -10.45 -1.63
C VAL A 79 -0.53 -10.63 -1.88
N ARG A 80 -0.19 -11.55 -2.78
CA ARG A 80 1.18 -11.78 -3.27
C ARG A 80 1.37 -11.15 -4.64
N LYS A 81 2.60 -10.71 -4.94
CA LYS A 81 2.96 -10.12 -6.24
C LYS A 81 2.61 -11.03 -7.43
N SER A 82 2.66 -12.36 -7.23
CA SER A 82 2.30 -13.35 -8.26
C SER A 82 0.82 -13.31 -8.66
N GLN A 83 -0.07 -12.87 -7.76
CA GLN A 83 -1.49 -12.69 -8.08
C GLN A 83 -1.73 -11.44 -8.95
N TYR A 84 -0.76 -10.55 -9.05
CA TYR A 84 -0.78 -9.40 -9.98
C TYR A 84 0.13 -9.61 -11.20
N ASP A 85 0.73 -10.80 -11.35
CA ASP A 85 1.85 -11.05 -12.27
C ASP A 85 2.95 -9.96 -12.19
N SER A 86 3.16 -9.43 -10.98
CA SER A 86 3.99 -8.25 -10.79
C SER A 86 5.37 -8.61 -10.29
N ALA A 87 6.38 -7.86 -10.75
CA ALA A 87 7.73 -7.93 -10.20
C ALA A 87 7.79 -7.47 -8.72
N SER A 88 6.89 -6.56 -8.31
CA SER A 88 6.90 -6.00 -6.94
C SER A 88 5.64 -5.19 -6.63
N ILE A 89 5.14 -5.30 -5.39
CA ILE A 89 4.05 -4.49 -4.81
C ILE A 89 4.63 -3.39 -3.91
N GLU A 90 4.11 -2.18 -3.99
CA GLU A 90 4.49 -1.00 -3.17
C GLU A 90 3.40 -0.58 -2.18
N LYS A 91 3.50 0.64 -1.65
CA LYS A 91 2.57 1.18 -0.64
C LYS A 91 1.12 1.08 -1.14
N SER A 92 0.23 0.87 -0.19
CA SER A 92 -1.21 0.78 -0.41
C SER A 92 -1.97 1.64 0.60
N THR A 93 -3.24 1.88 0.33
CA THR A 93 -4.18 2.55 1.24
C THR A 93 -5.58 1.98 1.06
N LEU A 94 -6.41 2.07 2.09
CA LEU A 94 -7.74 1.47 2.15
C LEU A 94 -8.74 2.53 2.62
N LYS A 95 -9.95 2.54 2.06
CA LYS A 95 -11.04 3.38 2.54
C LYS A 95 -12.40 2.78 2.22
N ARG A 96 -13.34 2.85 3.16
CA ARG A 96 -14.76 2.64 2.89
C ARG A 96 -15.38 3.95 2.41
N GLY A 97 -16.03 3.92 1.25
CA GLY A 97 -16.74 5.07 0.70
C GLY A 97 -18.12 5.27 1.35
N PRO A 98 -18.80 6.40 1.08
CA PRO A 98 -20.16 6.65 1.58
C PRO A 98 -21.20 5.68 1.00
N ASP A 99 -20.85 4.96 -0.07
CA ASP A 99 -21.65 3.88 -0.66
C ASP A 99 -21.48 2.53 0.06
N GLY A 100 -20.73 2.49 1.18
CA GLY A 100 -20.46 1.28 1.94
C GLY A 100 -19.40 0.37 1.32
N GLN A 101 -18.93 0.65 0.09
CA GLN A 101 -17.93 -0.17 -0.59
C GLN A 101 -16.53 0.14 -0.09
N TRP A 102 -15.76 -0.91 0.19
CA TRP A 102 -14.32 -0.80 0.40
C TRP A 102 -13.60 -0.54 -0.91
N ARG A 103 -12.55 0.29 -0.83
CA ARG A 103 -11.62 0.58 -1.92
C ARG A 103 -10.21 0.39 -1.40
N TYR A 104 -9.52 -0.61 -1.94
CA TYR A 104 -8.10 -0.82 -1.73
C TYR A 104 -7.34 -0.25 -2.91
N PHE A 105 -6.55 0.79 -2.67
CA PHE A 105 -5.65 1.37 -3.65
C PHE A 105 -4.27 0.81 -3.42
N THR A 106 -3.69 0.22 -4.45
CA THR A 106 -2.34 -0.36 -4.36
C THR A 106 -1.52 0.05 -5.55
N SER A 107 -0.21 0.17 -5.34
CA SER A 107 0.75 0.38 -6.40
C SER A 107 1.53 -0.91 -6.64
N TYR A 108 1.73 -1.28 -7.89
CA TYR A 108 2.61 -2.40 -8.24
C TYR A 108 3.23 -2.20 -9.64
N VAL A 109 4.24 -3.00 -9.96
CA VAL A 109 4.86 -2.99 -11.28
C VAL A 109 3.90 -3.65 -12.28
N ALA A 110 3.45 -2.90 -13.28
CA ALA A 110 2.61 -3.41 -14.36
C ALA A 110 3.39 -4.48 -15.16
N PRO A 111 2.84 -5.71 -15.32
CA PRO A 111 3.49 -6.75 -16.13
C PRO A 111 3.66 -6.34 -17.60
N GLU A 112 2.75 -5.52 -18.12
CA GLU A 112 2.70 -5.15 -19.53
C GLU A 112 3.86 -4.24 -19.99
N ASP A 113 4.42 -3.42 -19.09
CA ASP A 113 5.44 -2.42 -19.46
C ASP A 113 6.55 -2.19 -18.41
N GLY A 114 6.54 -2.93 -17.31
CA GLY A 114 7.56 -2.84 -16.25
C GLY A 114 7.50 -1.56 -15.42
N ARG A 115 6.53 -0.67 -15.65
CA ARG A 115 6.41 0.61 -14.93
C ARG A 115 5.49 0.49 -13.73
N TRP A 116 5.70 1.37 -12.74
CA TRP A 116 4.78 1.46 -11.62
C TRP A 116 3.45 2.05 -12.05
N CYS A 117 2.38 1.43 -11.60
CA CYS A 117 1.02 1.89 -11.79
C CYS A 117 0.25 1.82 -10.47
N THR A 118 -0.86 2.54 -10.40
CA THR A 118 -1.77 2.54 -9.25
C THR A 118 -3.12 1.98 -9.66
N THR A 119 -3.67 1.11 -8.83
CA THR A 119 -4.94 0.42 -9.07
C THR A 119 -5.95 0.66 -7.96
N VAL A 120 -7.18 0.22 -8.21
CA VAL A 120 -8.24 0.14 -7.22
C VAL A 120 -8.94 -1.21 -7.29
N ASN A 121 -9.08 -1.85 -6.14
CA ASN A 121 -9.92 -3.02 -5.91
C ASN A 121 -11.13 -2.62 -5.06
N ARG A 122 -12.30 -3.17 -5.35
CA ARG A 122 -13.55 -2.83 -4.65
C ARG A 122 -14.27 -4.09 -4.19
N ALA A 123 -14.82 -4.03 -2.98
CA ALA A 123 -15.60 -5.12 -2.41
C ALA A 123 -16.53 -4.62 -1.29
N ASP A 124 -17.53 -5.42 -0.95
CA ASP A 124 -18.45 -5.16 0.19
C ASP A 124 -17.72 -5.25 1.53
N THR A 125 -16.69 -6.09 1.64
CA THR A 125 -15.88 -6.28 2.84
C THR A 125 -14.40 -6.34 2.47
N VAL A 126 -13.52 -6.09 3.44
CA VAL A 126 -12.06 -6.16 3.22
C VAL A 126 -11.64 -7.58 2.82
N GLN A 127 -12.24 -8.60 3.43
CA GLN A 127 -11.96 -10.01 3.17
C GLN A 127 -12.39 -10.44 1.76
N ALA A 128 -13.37 -9.76 1.17
CA ALA A 128 -13.88 -10.04 -0.17
C ALA A 128 -13.12 -9.31 -1.28
N LEU A 129 -12.07 -8.54 -0.97
CA LEU A 129 -11.19 -7.95 -1.98
C LEU A 129 -10.55 -9.06 -2.82
N ASP A 130 -10.76 -9.00 -4.14
CA ASP A 130 -10.31 -10.01 -5.08
C ASP A 130 -9.15 -9.50 -5.93
N PRO A 131 -7.90 -9.95 -5.72
CA PRO A 131 -6.75 -9.53 -6.50
C PRO A 131 -6.94 -9.65 -8.01
N ASP A 132 -7.70 -10.64 -8.48
CA ASP A 132 -7.91 -10.90 -9.90
C ASP A 132 -8.86 -9.87 -10.53
N ASN A 133 -9.68 -9.19 -9.71
CA ASN A 133 -10.65 -8.19 -10.13
C ASN A 133 -10.22 -6.77 -9.71
N THR A 134 -8.95 -6.42 -9.96
CA THR A 134 -8.44 -5.08 -9.68
C THR A 134 -8.30 -4.23 -10.96
N LYS A 135 -8.76 -2.97 -10.88
CA LYS A 135 -8.82 -2.05 -12.03
C LYS A 135 -7.63 -1.07 -12.01
N ARG A 136 -6.98 -0.86 -13.16
CA ARG A 136 -6.02 0.25 -13.34
C ARG A 136 -6.71 1.59 -13.11
N LEU A 137 -6.18 2.38 -12.18
CA LEU A 137 -6.65 3.73 -11.92
C LEU A 137 -5.77 4.76 -12.63
N PHE A 138 -4.46 4.59 -12.53
CA PHE A 138 -3.46 5.39 -13.22
C PHE A 138 -2.34 4.49 -13.73
N THR A 139 -2.01 4.61 -15.01
CA THR A 139 -0.82 3.98 -15.60
C THR A 139 0.24 5.04 -15.87
N ALA A 140 1.51 4.63 -15.88
CA ALA A 140 2.60 5.53 -16.21
C ALA A 140 2.49 6.02 -17.66
N THR A 141 2.16 5.10 -18.57
CA THR A 141 1.99 5.36 -20.01
C THR A 141 0.90 6.39 -20.29
N ASP A 142 -0.29 6.26 -19.70
CA ASP A 142 -1.40 7.23 -19.91
C ASP A 142 -1.06 8.64 -19.43
N LEU A 143 -0.14 8.76 -18.48
CA LEU A 143 0.28 10.03 -17.88
C LEU A 143 1.61 10.57 -18.45
N GLY A 144 2.25 9.84 -19.37
CA GLY A 144 3.59 10.21 -19.87
C GLY A 144 4.66 10.21 -18.78
N LEU A 145 4.62 9.24 -17.88
CA LEU A 145 5.50 9.10 -16.72
C LEU A 145 6.33 7.80 -16.79
N GLU A 146 7.35 7.70 -15.94
CA GLU A 146 8.12 6.47 -15.71
C GLU A 146 7.56 5.64 -14.53
N GLY A 147 6.55 6.16 -13.85
CA GLY A 147 5.88 5.47 -12.75
C GLY A 147 4.91 6.39 -12.01
N VAL A 148 3.79 5.81 -11.58
CA VAL A 148 2.79 6.45 -10.73
C VAL A 148 2.43 5.50 -9.59
N LYS A 149 2.80 5.85 -8.37
CA LYS A 149 2.85 4.91 -7.25
C LYS A 149 2.53 5.54 -5.89
N ASP A 150 2.62 4.69 -4.87
CA ASP A 150 2.52 5.06 -3.46
C ASP A 150 1.24 5.84 -3.10
N PRO A 151 0.05 5.30 -3.40
CA PRO A 151 -1.22 5.96 -3.09
C PRO A 151 -1.33 6.30 -1.61
N TRP A 152 -1.67 7.56 -1.34
CA TRP A 152 -2.01 8.05 -0.02
C TRP A 152 -3.30 8.87 -0.12
N LEU A 153 -4.32 8.44 0.62
CA LEU A 153 -5.65 9.01 0.56
C LEU A 153 -5.93 9.82 1.83
N MET A 154 -6.45 11.03 1.64
CA MET A 154 -6.99 11.87 2.71
C MET A 154 -8.43 12.24 2.36
N GLU A 155 -9.31 12.28 3.36
CA GLU A 155 -10.66 12.81 3.23
C GLU A 155 -10.77 14.09 4.04
N VAL A 156 -11.28 15.16 3.41
CA VAL A 156 -11.56 16.44 4.07
C VAL A 156 -12.94 16.90 3.62
N ASP A 157 -13.87 17.04 4.57
CA ASP A 157 -15.25 17.49 4.33
C ASP A 157 -15.97 16.73 3.19
N GLY A 158 -15.81 15.40 3.17
CA GLY A 158 -16.40 14.51 2.16
C GLY A 158 -15.69 14.52 0.80
N VAL A 159 -14.60 15.27 0.65
CA VAL A 159 -13.77 15.27 -0.56
C VAL A 159 -12.56 14.37 -0.36
N TYR A 160 -12.35 13.47 -1.32
CA TYR A 160 -11.21 12.55 -1.35
C TYR A 160 -10.04 13.14 -2.13
N TYR A 161 -8.90 13.28 -1.47
CA TYR A 161 -7.62 13.69 -2.04
C TYR A 161 -6.70 12.47 -2.11
N LEU A 162 -6.46 11.96 -3.32
CA LEU A 162 -5.51 10.88 -3.57
C LEU A 162 -4.19 11.47 -4.06
N PHE A 163 -3.15 11.36 -3.22
CA PHE A 163 -1.79 11.76 -3.54
C PHE A 163 -0.99 10.57 -4.05
N LEU A 164 -0.15 10.82 -5.05
CA LEU A 164 0.66 9.81 -5.73
C LEU A 164 2.08 10.32 -5.92
N SER A 165 3.04 9.45 -5.68
CA SER A 165 4.43 9.66 -6.08
C SER A 165 4.56 9.42 -7.58
N VAL A 166 5.19 10.34 -8.29
CA VAL A 166 5.42 10.24 -9.73
C VAL A 166 6.90 10.21 -10.06
N ALA A 167 7.30 9.31 -10.96
CA ALA A 167 8.62 9.31 -11.58
C ALA A 167 8.51 9.95 -12.96
N LYS A 168 9.25 11.03 -13.19
CA LYS A 168 9.28 11.75 -14.46
C LYS A 168 10.38 11.20 -15.36
N SER A 169 10.14 11.27 -16.66
CA SER A 169 11.19 10.97 -17.64
C SER A 169 12.34 11.97 -17.52
N THR A 170 13.55 11.47 -17.69
CA THR A 170 14.78 12.26 -17.79
C THR A 170 15.46 11.96 -19.13
N SER A 171 16.52 12.69 -19.46
CA SER A 171 17.30 12.43 -20.68
C SER A 171 17.93 11.03 -20.74
N THR A 172 17.92 10.28 -19.63
CA THR A 172 18.52 8.94 -19.52
C THR A 172 17.49 7.84 -19.25
N THR A 173 16.21 8.16 -19.08
CA THR A 173 15.15 7.15 -18.95
C THR A 173 14.51 6.87 -20.31
N GLY A 174 14.18 5.62 -20.55
CA GLY A 174 13.45 5.19 -21.74
C GLY A 174 12.93 3.77 -21.56
N ASP A 175 12.39 3.16 -22.61
CA ASP A 175 11.73 1.84 -22.51
C ASP A 175 12.64 0.73 -21.97
N LYS A 176 13.96 0.84 -22.16
CA LYS A 176 14.93 -0.15 -21.66
C LYS A 176 15.22 -0.01 -20.15
N SER A 177 14.64 0.99 -19.49
CA SER A 177 14.83 1.22 -18.05
C SER A 177 13.90 0.38 -17.18
N HIS A 178 12.96 -0.34 -17.78
CA HIS A 178 11.86 -1.05 -17.12
C HIS A 178 11.84 -2.54 -17.49
#